data_AF-A0A2N7QCE4-F1
#
_entry.id   AF-A0A2N7QCE4-F1
#
_cell.length_a   1.000
_cell.length_b   1.000
_cell.length_c   1.000
_cell.angle_alpha   90.00
_cell.angle_beta   90.00
_cell.angle_gamma   90.00
#
_symmetry.space_group_name_H-M   'P 1'
#
loop_
_entity.id
_entity.type
_entity.pdbx_description
1 polymer ?
#
loop_
_entity_poly.entity_id
_entity_poly.type
_entity_poly.pdbx_seq_one_letter_code
_entity_poly.pdbx_strand_id
1 'polypeptide(L)'
;MELIILKEAWSDLWLLTKSKTANRGRDCGYLLGRKMTQAYIVQKVCLYPWEDLLQPDFFLKVEKEQKLKILGIFCLKPTTAKKKEFGQPLFGEKIFLSLGTDYQDETKIEAWTLHFDGRFFLEKVQRISLEMEANGE
;
A
#
# COMPACT_ATOMS: atom_id res chain seq x y z
N MET A 1 -4.05 6.02 -13.71
CA MET A 1 -3.20 6.65 -12.69
C MET A 1 -2.05 5.71 -12.37
N GLU A 2 -0.82 6.22 -12.28
CA GLU A 2 0.39 5.44 -12.01
C GLU A 2 0.64 5.31 -10.50
N LEU A 3 1.25 4.22 -10.07
CA LEU A 3 1.82 4.07 -8.73
C LEU A 3 3.34 4.05 -8.83
N ILE A 4 4.00 5.02 -8.22
CA ILE A 4 5.45 5.13 -8.12
C ILE A 4 5.84 4.82 -6.68
N ILE A 5 6.67 3.80 -6.48
CA ILE A 5 7.20 3.43 -5.16
C ILE A 5 8.68 3.79 -5.14
N LEU A 6 9.05 4.74 -4.27
CA LEU A 6 10.44 5.18 -4.15
C LEU A 6 11.32 4.11 -3.50
N LYS A 7 12.63 4.18 -3.75
CA LYS A 7 13.64 3.21 -3.32
C LYS A 7 13.49 2.80 -1.86
N GLU A 8 13.45 3.75 -0.92
CA GLU A 8 13.37 3.46 0.51
C GLU A 8 12.10 2.67 0.86
N ALA A 9 10.94 3.14 0.39
CA ALA A 9 9.66 2.45 0.58
C ALA A 9 9.67 1.06 -0.07
N TRP A 10 10.29 0.91 -1.23
CA TRP A 10 10.42 -0.39 -1.90
C TRP A 10 11.33 -1.34 -1.13
N SER A 11 12.48 -0.87 -0.62
CA SER A 11 13.39 -1.67 0.20
C SER A 11 12.69 -2.21 1.45
N ASP A 12 11.90 -1.38 2.12
CA ASP A 12 11.09 -1.80 3.29
C ASP A 12 10.07 -2.87 2.90
N LEU A 13 9.29 -2.65 1.83
CA LEU A 13 8.30 -3.61 1.35
C LEU A 13 8.93 -4.94 0.91
N TRP A 14 10.07 -4.88 0.23
CA TRP A 14 10.81 -6.06 -0.20
C TRP A 14 11.38 -6.84 0.99
N LEU A 15 11.93 -6.15 1.99
CA LEU A 15 12.40 -6.82 3.21
C LEU A 15 11.24 -7.54 3.92
N LEU A 16 10.06 -6.95 3.93
CA LEU A 16 8.86 -7.56 4.50
C LEU A 16 8.41 -8.81 3.73
N THR A 17 8.53 -8.86 2.41
CA THR A 17 8.17 -10.08 1.64
C THR A 17 9.16 -11.22 1.85
N LYS A 18 10.42 -10.91 2.19
CA LYS A 18 11.48 -11.89 2.48
C LYS A 18 11.54 -12.35 3.93
N SER A 19 10.95 -11.57 4.85
CA SER A 19 10.87 -11.95 6.26
C SER A 19 9.98 -13.19 6.44
N LYS A 20 10.60 -14.35 6.77
CA LYS A 20 9.87 -15.61 7.06
C LYS A 20 9.00 -15.52 8.32
N THR A 21 9.23 -14.53 9.17
CA THR A 21 8.35 -14.17 10.27
C THR A 21 7.26 -13.26 9.76
N ALA A 22 6.17 -13.85 9.26
CA ALA A 22 4.87 -13.21 9.29
C ALA A 22 4.51 -12.99 10.77
N ASN A 23 4.99 -11.88 11.33
CA ASN A 23 4.71 -11.52 12.71
C ASN A 23 3.19 -11.44 12.86
N ARG A 24 2.65 -12.26 13.77
CA ARG A 24 1.23 -12.37 14.13
C ARG A 24 0.53 -11.00 14.06
N GLY A 25 -0.19 -10.74 12.98
CA GLY A 25 -1.02 -9.53 12.79
C GLY A 25 -0.35 -8.26 12.23
N ARG A 26 0.94 -8.28 11.83
CA ARG A 26 1.63 -7.13 11.20
C ARG A 26 2.05 -7.41 9.76
N ASP A 27 1.11 -7.88 8.97
CA ASP A 27 1.26 -8.16 7.54
C ASP A 27 0.73 -7.03 6.66
N CYS A 28 0.21 -5.95 7.25
CA CYS A 28 -0.33 -4.80 6.54
C CYS A 28 0.21 -3.48 7.09
N GLY A 29 -0.03 -2.40 6.35
CA GLY A 29 0.38 -1.06 6.75
C GLY A 29 -0.07 0.03 5.80
N TYR A 30 0.23 1.28 6.14
CA TYR A 30 -0.06 2.41 5.28
C TYR A 30 1.03 2.67 4.24
N LEU A 31 0.58 3.09 3.06
CA LEU A 31 1.40 3.73 2.03
C LEU A 31 1.35 5.24 2.25
N LEU A 32 2.50 5.87 2.52
CA LEU A 32 2.61 7.28 2.84
C LEU A 32 3.35 8.04 1.75
N GLY A 33 2.87 9.23 1.40
CA GLY A 33 3.54 10.08 0.43
C GLY A 33 2.67 11.21 -0.07
N ARG A 34 2.64 11.39 -1.39
CA ARG A 34 1.92 12.47 -2.08
C ARG A 34 1.16 11.96 -3.30
N LYS A 35 -0.04 12.52 -3.50
CA LYS A 35 -0.85 12.33 -4.71
C LYS A 35 -0.57 13.49 -5.66
N MET A 36 -0.13 13.17 -6.88
CA MET A 36 -0.04 14.08 -8.02
C MET A 36 -1.25 13.86 -8.95
N THR A 37 -1.43 14.74 -9.94
CA THR A 37 -2.55 14.67 -10.89
C THR A 37 -2.69 13.31 -11.57
N GLN A 38 -1.57 12.65 -11.90
CA GLN A 38 -1.56 11.40 -12.65
C GLN A 38 -0.84 10.24 -11.94
N ALA A 39 -0.32 10.46 -10.72
CA ALA A 39 0.48 9.47 -10.01
C ALA A 39 0.29 9.51 -8.50
N TYR A 40 0.36 8.34 -7.86
CA TYR A 40 0.60 8.18 -6.43
C TYR A 40 2.10 7.97 -6.23
N ILE A 41 2.75 8.82 -5.42
CA ILE A 41 4.19 8.68 -5.12
C ILE A 41 4.31 8.24 -3.67
N VAL A 42 4.63 6.96 -3.48
CA VAL A 42 4.88 6.34 -2.16
C VAL A 42 6.31 6.63 -1.74
N GLN A 43 6.45 7.40 -0.67
CA GLN A 43 7.74 7.81 -0.12
C GLN A 43 8.14 6.95 1.08
N LYS A 44 7.15 6.46 1.84
CA LYS A 44 7.36 5.71 3.07
C LYS A 44 6.26 4.67 3.26
N VAL A 45 6.57 3.60 3.98
CA VAL A 45 5.58 2.63 4.46
C VAL A 45 5.64 2.51 5.98
N CYS A 46 4.51 2.23 6.62
CA CYS A 46 4.45 2.01 8.06
C CYS A 46 3.54 0.83 8.38
N LEU A 47 4.06 -0.13 9.13
CA LEU A 47 3.33 -1.33 9.55
C LEU A 47 2.41 -1.04 10.73
N TYR A 48 1.16 -1.50 10.63
CA TYR A 48 0.19 -1.41 11.70
C TYR A 48 -0.72 -2.65 11.68
N PRO A 49 -1.31 -3.02 12.84
CA PRO A 49 -2.38 -4.02 12.88
C PRO A 49 -3.52 -3.65 11.94
N TRP A 50 -4.13 -4.65 11.32
CA TRP A 50 -5.21 -4.43 10.35
C TRP A 50 -6.38 -3.66 10.96
N GLU A 51 -6.72 -3.98 12.20
CA GLU A 51 -7.84 -3.40 12.93
C GLU A 51 -7.67 -1.89 13.14
N ASP A 52 -6.42 -1.45 13.38
CA ASP A 52 -6.06 -0.05 13.55
C ASP A 52 -6.13 0.72 12.22
N LEU A 53 -5.74 0.07 11.12
CA LEU A 53 -5.77 0.69 9.79
C LEU A 53 -7.20 1.12 9.39
N LEU A 54 -8.23 0.43 9.87
CA LEU A 54 -9.61 0.72 9.51
C LEU A 54 -10.25 1.85 10.36
N GLN A 55 -9.54 2.36 11.37
CA GLN A 55 -10.09 3.38 12.27
C GLN A 55 -9.82 4.80 11.75
N PRO A 56 -10.84 5.66 11.58
CA PRO A 56 -10.66 7.04 11.15
C PRO A 56 -9.74 7.86 12.08
N ASP A 57 -9.85 7.68 13.40
CA ASP A 57 -9.01 8.41 14.36
C ASP A 57 -7.54 8.03 14.24
N PHE A 58 -7.26 6.74 13.99
CA PHE A 58 -5.91 6.25 13.78
C PHE A 58 -5.33 6.77 12.47
N PHE A 59 -6.12 6.77 11.41
CA PHE A 59 -5.77 7.35 10.11
C PHE A 59 -5.30 8.81 10.26
N LEU A 60 -6.11 9.65 10.93
CA LEU A 60 -5.80 11.07 11.13
C LEU A 60 -4.56 11.27 12.01
N LYS A 61 -4.41 10.44 13.05
CA LYS A 61 -3.22 10.46 13.91
C LYS A 61 -1.95 10.17 13.10
N VAL A 62 -1.96 9.14 12.26
CA VAL A 62 -0.81 8.77 11.45
C VAL A 62 -0.45 9.87 10.45
N GLU A 63 -1.40 10.46 9.74
CA GLU A 63 -1.08 11.57 8.80
C GLU A 63 -0.43 12.76 9.54
N LYS A 64 -0.94 13.10 10.72
CA LYS A 64 -0.39 14.19 11.55
C LYS A 64 1.04 13.89 12.03
N GLU A 65 1.30 12.67 12.51
CA GLU A 65 2.61 12.27 13.03
C GLU A 65 3.66 12.14 11.92
N GLN A 66 3.27 11.54 10.79
CA GLN A 66 4.18 11.25 9.69
C GLN A 66 4.40 12.46 8.77
N LYS A 67 3.54 13.48 8.85
CA LYS A 67 3.58 14.67 7.97
C LYS A 67 3.53 14.31 6.47
N LEU A 68 2.86 13.20 6.15
CA LEU A 68 2.66 12.66 4.82
C LEU A 68 1.21 12.22 4.67
N LYS A 69 0.68 12.23 3.44
CA LYS A 69 -0.68 11.73 3.17
C LYS A 69 -0.67 10.21 3.12
N ILE A 70 -1.71 9.60 3.68
CA ILE A 70 -1.99 8.19 3.46
C ILE A 70 -2.61 8.03 2.07
N LEU A 71 -1.84 7.37 1.19
CA LEU A 71 -2.22 7.07 -0.18
C LEU A 71 -3.00 5.76 -0.28
N GLY A 72 -2.96 4.92 0.74
CA GLY A 72 -3.53 3.58 0.69
C GLY A 72 -3.00 2.64 1.75
N ILE A 73 -3.35 1.38 1.62
CA ILE A 73 -2.88 0.28 2.47
C ILE A 73 -2.13 -0.73 1.61
N PHE A 74 -1.05 -1.29 2.15
CA PHE A 74 -0.46 -2.52 1.64
C PHE A 74 -0.75 -3.69 2.56
N CYS A 75 -0.79 -4.89 1.99
CA CYS A 75 -0.86 -6.16 2.71
C CYS A 75 -0.03 -7.25 2.02
N LEU A 76 0.65 -8.06 2.83
CA LEU A 76 1.29 -9.29 2.40
C LEU A 76 0.23 -10.39 2.26
N LYS A 77 0.11 -11.02 1.09
CA LYS A 77 -0.80 -12.13 0.79
C LYS A 77 -2.22 -11.91 1.36
N PRO A 78 -2.89 -10.80 0.99
CA PRO A 78 -4.17 -10.42 1.58
C PRO A 78 -5.26 -11.45 1.32
N THR A 79 -6.12 -11.67 2.32
CA THR A 79 -7.33 -12.47 2.16
C THR A 79 -8.41 -11.68 1.42
N THR A 80 -9.41 -12.38 0.87
CA THR A 80 -10.59 -11.74 0.27
C THR A 80 -11.34 -10.86 1.28
N ALA A 81 -11.33 -11.20 2.56
CA ALA A 81 -11.96 -10.41 3.62
C ALA A 81 -11.31 -9.03 3.75
N LYS A 82 -9.97 -8.96 3.89
CA LYS A 82 -9.24 -7.68 3.96
C LYS A 82 -9.50 -6.79 2.75
N LYS A 83 -9.54 -7.39 1.55
CA LYS A 83 -9.84 -6.66 0.30
C LYS A 83 -11.27 -6.09 0.28
N LYS A 84 -12.25 -6.77 0.89
CA LYS A 84 -13.62 -6.28 1.02
C LYS A 84 -13.75 -5.17 2.07
N GLU A 85 -13.11 -5.33 3.22
CA GLU A 85 -13.11 -4.34 4.33
C GLU A 85 -12.41 -3.02 3.95
N PHE A 86 -11.50 -3.06 2.97
CA PHE A 86 -10.96 -1.85 2.35
C PHE A 86 -12.02 -1.03 1.60
N GLY A 87 -13.12 -1.64 1.15
CA GLY A 87 -14.21 -0.99 0.42
C GLY A 87 -15.12 -0.14 1.31
N GLN A 88 -14.58 0.94 1.85
CA GLN A 88 -15.29 1.87 2.74
C GLN A 88 -14.89 3.33 2.48
N PRO A 89 -15.70 4.32 2.93
CA PRO A 89 -15.48 5.73 2.60
C PRO A 89 -14.09 6.26 2.96
N LEU A 90 -13.49 5.77 4.05
CA LEU A 90 -12.16 6.16 4.51
C LEU A 90 -11.07 6.00 3.42
N PHE A 91 -11.25 5.02 2.53
CA PHE A 91 -10.29 4.67 1.48
C PHE A 91 -10.73 5.08 0.08
N GLY A 92 -11.77 5.92 -0.06
CA GLY A 92 -12.17 6.44 -1.37
C GLY A 92 -10.99 7.10 -2.10
N GLU A 93 -10.77 6.70 -3.35
CA GLU A 93 -9.65 7.15 -4.19
C GLU A 93 -8.26 6.83 -3.61
N LYS A 94 -8.14 5.76 -2.82
CA LYS A 94 -6.86 5.27 -2.25
C LYS A 94 -6.47 3.91 -2.83
N ILE A 95 -5.19 3.58 -2.65
CA ILE A 95 -4.57 2.36 -3.18
C ILE A 95 -4.71 1.19 -2.19
N PHE A 96 -5.04 0.02 -2.72
CA PHE A 96 -4.81 -1.27 -2.07
C PHE A 96 -3.65 -1.97 -2.78
N LEU A 97 -2.55 -2.19 -2.07
CA LEU A 97 -1.35 -2.86 -2.59
C LEU A 97 -1.25 -4.27 -2.01
N SER A 98 -1.27 -5.28 -2.87
CA SER A 98 -1.01 -6.67 -2.51
C SER A 98 0.44 -7.00 -2.84
N LEU A 99 1.13 -7.58 -1.86
CA LEU A 99 2.50 -8.05 -1.97
C LEU A 99 2.56 -9.55 -1.70
N GLY A 100 3.35 -10.28 -2.46
CA GLY A 100 3.55 -11.71 -2.24
C GLY A 100 4.86 -12.18 -2.82
N THR A 101 5.15 -13.46 -2.61
CA THR A 101 6.19 -14.18 -3.34
C THR A 101 5.54 -15.24 -4.20
N ASP A 102 6.06 -15.45 -5.40
CA ASP A 102 5.66 -16.56 -6.26
C ASP A 102 6.44 -17.86 -5.92
N TYR A 103 6.26 -18.89 -6.73
CA TYR A 103 6.93 -20.19 -6.55
C TYR A 103 8.44 -20.15 -6.78
N GLN A 104 8.95 -19.08 -7.41
CA GLN A 104 10.37 -18.86 -7.67
C GLN A 104 10.99 -17.87 -6.66
N ASP A 105 10.26 -17.58 -5.57
CA ASP A 105 10.61 -16.55 -4.58
C ASP A 105 10.71 -15.13 -5.16
N GLU A 106 10.19 -14.87 -6.36
CA GLU A 106 10.12 -13.51 -6.91
C GLU A 106 9.02 -12.71 -6.24
N THR A 107 9.27 -11.42 -5.99
CA THR A 107 8.27 -10.56 -5.35
C THR A 107 7.20 -10.16 -6.36
N LYS A 108 5.97 -10.59 -6.10
CA LYS A 108 4.80 -10.21 -6.88
C LYS A 108 4.10 -9.02 -6.24
N ILE A 109 3.82 -8.00 -7.06
CA ILE A 109 3.11 -6.79 -6.65
C ILE A 109 1.87 -6.60 -7.51
N GLU A 110 0.74 -6.34 -6.87
CA GLU A 110 -0.49 -5.94 -7.55
C GLU A 110 -1.11 -4.76 -6.79
N ALA A 111 -1.65 -3.78 -7.51
CA ALA A 111 -2.26 -2.61 -6.91
C ALA A 111 -3.63 -2.32 -7.54
N TRP A 112 -4.54 -1.80 -6.73
CA TRP A 112 -5.86 -1.32 -7.16
C TRP A 112 -6.19 0.02 -6.52
N THR A 113 -6.95 0.85 -7.20
CA THR A 113 -7.55 2.06 -6.64
C THR A 113 -9.00 1.76 -6.26
N LEU A 114 -9.44 2.24 -5.09
CA LEU A 114 -10.84 2.17 -4.71
C LEU A 114 -11.61 3.35 -5.29
N HIS A 115 -12.67 3.04 -6.03
CA HIS A 115 -13.61 4.01 -6.58
C HIS A 115 -15.00 3.80 -5.99
N PHE A 116 -15.82 4.85 -6.08
CA PHE A 116 -17.22 4.82 -5.66
C PHE A 116 -18.12 5.40 -6.75
N ASP A 117 -19.00 4.56 -7.29
CA ASP A 117 -20.06 4.95 -8.24
C ASP A 117 -21.36 4.23 -7.84
N GLY A 118 -21.95 4.66 -6.71
CA GLY A 118 -23.09 3.99 -6.07
C GLY A 118 -22.73 2.70 -5.30
N ARG A 119 -21.60 2.08 -5.63
CA ARG A 119 -20.95 1.00 -4.86
C ARG A 119 -19.44 1.14 -4.90
N PHE A 120 -18.78 0.61 -3.88
CA PHE A 120 -17.31 0.50 -3.86
C PHE A 120 -16.83 -0.58 -4.83
N PHE A 121 -15.85 -0.25 -5.66
CA PHE A 121 -15.18 -1.20 -6.54
C PHE A 121 -13.69 -0.88 -6.70
N LEU A 122 -12.91 -1.91 -7.04
CA LEU A 122 -11.46 -1.81 -7.18
C LEU A 122 -11.08 -1.85 -8.65
N GLU A 123 -10.45 -0.78 -9.13
CA GLU A 123 -9.87 -0.70 -10.47
C GLU A 123 -8.37 -1.01 -10.41
N LYS A 124 -7.86 -1.88 -11.30
CA LYS A 124 -6.45 -2.26 -11.29
C LYS A 124 -5.58 -1.08 -11.72
N VAL A 125 -4.52 -0.81 -10.96
CA VAL A 125 -3.49 0.16 -11.35
C VAL A 125 -2.75 -0.37 -12.56
N GLN A 126 -2.72 0.42 -13.65
CA GLN A 126 -2.17 -0.02 -14.93
C GLN A 126 -0.65 -0.11 -14.94
N ARG A 127 0.02 0.77 -14.19
CA ARG A 127 1.49 0.86 -14.16
C ARG A 127 1.98 1.04 -12.73
N ILE A 128 2.91 0.18 -12.33
CA ILE A 128 3.65 0.27 -11.07
C ILE A 128 5.12 0.46 -11.44
N SER A 129 5.70 1.57 -11.03
CA SER A 129 7.11 1.90 -11.25
C SER A 129 7.85 1.81 -9.92
N LEU A 130 8.90 1.00 -9.87
CA LEU A 130 9.76 0.85 -8.72
C LEU A 130 11.04 1.65 -9.01
N GLU A 131 11.21 2.79 -8.35
CA GLU A 131 12.42 3.57 -8.52
C GLU A 131 13.54 2.94 -7.70
N MET A 132 14.35 2.11 -8.36
CA MET A 132 15.71 1.83 -7.92
C MET A 132 16.55 3.02 -8.36
N GLU A 133 17.44 3.55 -7.50
CA GLU A 133 18.39 4.57 -7.95
C GLU A 133 19.00 4.11 -9.26
N ALA A 134 18.84 4.93 -10.30
CA ALA A 134 19.75 4.88 -11.43
C ALA A 134 21.14 5.00 -10.81
N ASN A 135 21.98 3.98 -11.00
CA ASN A 135 23.39 4.10 -10.71
C ASN A 135 23.86 5.39 -11.37
N GLY A 136 24.19 6.38 -10.54
CA GLY A 136 24.98 7.51 -10.98
C GLY A 136 26.25 6.95 -11.57
N GLU A 137 26.58 7.44 -12.75
CA GLU A 137 27.79 7.18 -13.52
C GLU A 137 29.06 7.17 -12.67
#